data_AF-A0A923HDQ7-F1
#
_entry.id   AF-A0A923HDQ7-F1
#
_cell.length_a   1.000
_cell.length_b   1.000
_cell.length_c   1.000
_cell.angle_alpha   90.00
_cell.angle_beta   90.00
_cell.angle_gamma   90.00
#
_symmetry.space_group_name_H-M   'P 1'
#
loop_
_entity.id
_entity.type
_entity.pdbx_description
1 polymer ?
#
loop_
_entity_poly.entity_id
_entity_poly.type
_entity_poly.pdbx_seq_one_letter_code
_entity_poly.pdbx_strand_id
1 'polypeptide(L)' 'MTTRGLESPAQIRARDLCSAYIERTYPVYMQLNILRSGTKDEKAKMDAFIDACRAWSNGTNPDPANLQKIVSGAA' A
#
# COMPACT_ATOMS: atom_id res chain seq x y z
N MET A 1 -4.53 2.94 -20.40
CA MET A 1 -3.50 4.00 -20.35
C MET A 1 -3.40 4.49 -18.92
N THR A 2 -2.32 4.19 -18.20
CA THR A 2 -2.04 4.86 -16.93
C THR A 2 -1.51 6.26 -17.26
N THR A 3 -2.24 7.27 -16.81
CA THR A 3 -1.96 8.71 -16.97
C THR A 3 -0.74 9.13 -16.15
N ARG A 4 0.43 8.52 -16.38
CA ARG A 4 1.69 9.06 -15.85
C ARG A 4 1.95 10.42 -16.54
N GLY A 5 1.52 11.50 -15.89
CA GLY A 5 1.67 12.88 -16.35
C GLY A 5 0.42 13.78 -16.18
N LEU A 6 -0.75 13.23 -15.84
CA LEU A 6 -2.02 13.99 -15.68
C LEU A 6 -2.77 13.59 -14.40
N GLU A 7 -2.03 13.39 -13.32
CA GLU A 7 -2.59 12.89 -12.07
C GLU A 7 -3.22 14.04 -11.28
N SER A 8 -4.42 13.83 -10.74
CA SER A 8 -5.04 14.85 -9.88
C SER A 8 -4.23 15.02 -8.58
N PRO A 9 -4.24 16.21 -7.96
CA PRO A 9 -3.61 16.41 -6.66
C PRO A 9 -4.08 15.40 -5.58
N ALA A 10 -5.33 14.96 -5.66
CA ALA A 10 -5.89 13.94 -4.78
C ALA A 10 -5.23 12.56 -4.99
N GLN A 11 -4.99 12.16 -6.24
CA GLN A 11 -4.28 10.91 -6.54
C GLN A 11 -2.82 10.95 -6.13
N ILE A 12 -2.14 12.08 -6.34
CA ILE A 12 -0.75 12.25 -5.86
C ILE A 12 -0.70 12.06 -4.35
N ARG A 13 -1.56 12.78 -3.61
CA ARG A 13 -1.65 12.65 -2.15
C ARG A 13 -1.97 11.24 -1.68
N ALA A 14 -2.85 10.52 -2.37
CA ALA A 14 -3.17 9.14 -2.01
C ALA A 14 -1.97 8.20 -2.20
N ARG A 15 -1.16 8.39 -3.25
CA ARG A 15 0.06 7.60 -3.42
C ARG A 15 1.13 7.91 -2.38
N ASP A 16 1.28 9.18 -2.01
CA ASP A 16 2.19 9.58 -0.94
C ASP A 16 1.77 8.96 0.39
N LEU A 17 0.48 9.02 0.71
CA LEU A 17 -0.08 8.37 1.91
C LEU A 17 0.13 6.86 1.87
N CYS A 18 -0.15 6.21 0.75
CA CYS A 18 0.06 4.77 0.65
C CYS A 18 1.53 4.40 0.85
N SER A 19 2.46 5.15 0.24
CA SER A 19 3.90 4.93 0.37
C SER A 19 4.36 5.08 1.82
N ALA A 20 3.90 6.13 2.51
CA ALA A 20 4.21 6.35 3.92
C ALA A 20 3.66 5.23 4.83
N TYR A 21 2.46 4.70 4.52
CA TYR A 21 1.88 3.59 5.26
C TYR A 21 2.63 2.27 5.03
N ILE A 22 3.03 1.99 3.79
CA ILE A 22 3.86 0.82 3.49
C ILE A 22 5.19 0.93 4.25
N GLU A 23 5.87 2.07 4.19
CA GLU A 23 7.16 2.22 4.87
C GLU A 23 7.04 2.11 6.39
N ARG A 24 5.93 2.58 6.99
CA ARG A 24 5.69 2.45 8.43
C ARG A 24 5.41 1.01 8.87
N THR A 25 4.66 0.24 8.08
CA THR A 25 4.23 -1.11 8.45
C THR A 25 5.23 -2.18 8.02
N TYR A 26 5.74 -2.08 6.80
CA TYR A 26 6.78 -2.94 6.23
C TYR A 26 7.90 -2.07 5.68
N PRO A 27 8.82 -1.57 6.52
CA PRO A 27 9.99 -0.84 6.03
C PRO A 27 10.79 -1.67 5.01
N VAL A 28 11.56 -1.01 4.14
CA VAL A 28 12.31 -1.70 3.06
C VAL A 28 13.13 -2.89 3.58
N TYR A 29 13.85 -2.74 4.70
CA TYR A 29 14.65 -3.84 5.26
C TYR A 29 13.80 -5.04 5.68
N MET A 30 12.58 -4.80 6.18
CA MET A 30 11.65 -5.87 6.58
C MET A 30 11.10 -6.56 5.34
N GLN A 31 10.71 -5.80 4.31
CA GLN A 31 10.27 -6.38 3.03
C GLN A 31 11.34 -7.30 2.45
N LEU A 32 12.61 -6.85 2.40
CA LEU A 32 13.72 -7.66 1.91
C LEU A 32 13.96 -8.91 2.75
N ASN A 33 13.82 -8.84 4.07
CA ASN A 33 13.95 -9.99 4.95
C ASN A 33 12.81 -11.02 4.74
N ILE A 34 11.57 -10.56 4.59
CA ILE A 34 10.41 -11.42 4.30
C ILE A 34 10.58 -12.07 2.91
N LEU A 35 11.05 -11.31 1.92
CA LEU A 35 11.34 -11.85 0.59
C LEU A 35 12.46 -12.89 0.63
N ARG A 36 13.54 -12.64 1.37
CA ARG A 36 14.70 -13.54 1.45
C ARG A 36 14.43 -14.83 2.22
N SER A 37 13.76 -14.73 3.38
CA SER A 37 13.65 -15.85 4.33
C SER A 37 12.31 -15.98 5.03
N GLY A 38 11.33 -15.13 4.71
CA GLY A 38 9.99 -15.22 5.28
C GLY A 38 9.25 -16.48 4.85
N THR A 39 8.35 -16.92 5.72
CA THR A 39 7.38 -17.98 5.43
C THR A 39 6.42 -17.56 4.31
N LYS A 40 5.71 -18.55 3.74
CA LYS A 40 4.66 -18.28 2.75
C LYS A 40 3.57 -17.36 3.31
N ASP A 41 3.21 -17.55 4.58
CA ASP A 41 2.15 -16.77 5.23
C ASP A 41 2.59 -15.31 5.48
N GLU A 42 3.85 -15.09 5.89
CA GLU A 42 4.39 -13.73 6.05
C GLU A 42 4.44 -12.98 4.72
N LYS A 43 4.89 -13.65 3.64
CA LYS A 43 4.87 -13.10 2.29
C LYS A 43 3.44 -12.74 1.87
N ALA A 44 2.50 -13.68 2.04
CA ALA A 44 1.10 -13.46 1.69
C ALA A 44 0.47 -12.29 2.44
N LYS A 45 0.75 -12.13 3.74
CA LYS A 45 0.27 -11.00 4.55
C LYS A 45 0.86 -9.67 4.08
N MET A 46 2.17 -9.64 3.79
CA MET A 46 2.84 -8.45 3.28
C MET A 46 2.30 -8.05 1.90
N ASP A 47 2.17 -9.01 0.99
CA ASP A 47 1.65 -8.79 -0.37
C ASP A 47 0.20 -8.28 -0.32
N ALA A 48 -0.67 -8.94 0.45
CA ALA A 48 -2.06 -8.52 0.62
C ALA A 48 -2.18 -7.08 1.15
N PHE A 49 -1.33 -6.70 2.09
CA PHE A 49 -1.29 -5.34 2.62
C PHE A 49 -0.86 -4.31 1.56
N ILE A 50 0.25 -4.57 0.87
CA ILE A 50 0.80 -3.67 -0.16
C ILE A 50 -0.19 -3.53 -1.32
N ASP A 51 -0.79 -4.64 -1.75
CA ASP A 51 -1.78 -4.65 -2.83
C ASP A 51 -3.04 -3.88 -2.46
N ALA A 52 -3.57 -4.05 -1.25
CA ALA A 52 -4.74 -3.31 -0.79
C ALA A 52 -4.45 -1.79 -0.73
N CYS A 53 -3.27 -1.39 -0.28
CA CYS A 53 -2.84 0.01 -0.28
C CYS A 53 -2.71 0.59 -1.69
N ARG A 54 -2.11 -0.18 -2.61
CA ARG A 54 -1.95 0.21 -4.02
C ARG A 54 -3.29 0.26 -4.76
N ALA A 55 -4.20 -0.66 -4.47
CA ALA A 55 -5.54 -0.66 -5.02
C ALA A 55 -6.31 0.61 -4.60
N TRP A 56 -6.22 0.99 -3.32
CA TRP A 56 -6.82 2.23 -2.84
C TRP A 56 -6.23 3.48 -3.49
N SER A 57 -4.90 3.61 -3.50
CA SER A 57 -4.25 4.82 -4.04
C SER A 57 -4.43 4.99 -5.56
N ASN A 58 -4.65 3.90 -6.29
CA ASN A 58 -4.96 3.93 -7.73
C ASN A 58 -6.47 4.02 -8.02
N GLY A 59 -7.34 4.00 -7.01
CA GLY A 59 -8.78 4.14 -7.18
C GLY A 59 -9.21 5.53 -7.69
N THR A 60 -10.42 5.61 -8.24
CA THR A 60 -11.07 6.88 -8.57
C THR A 60 -11.61 7.53 -7.28
N ASN A 61 -11.07 8.70 -6.91
CA ASN A 61 -11.36 9.42 -5.66
C ASN A 61 -11.00 8.64 -4.37
N PRO A 62 -9.70 8.45 -4.08
CA PRO A 62 -9.25 7.82 -2.86
C PRO A 62 -9.64 8.64 -1.63
N ASP A 63 -10.58 8.13 -0.84
CA ASP A 63 -10.98 8.72 0.45
C ASP A 63 -9.99 8.31 1.55
N PRO A 64 -9.31 9.26 2.22
CA PRO A 64 -8.42 8.97 3.34
C PRO A 64 -9.09 8.26 4.53
N ALA A 65 -10.41 8.44 4.72
CA ALA A 65 -11.14 7.77 5.80
C ALA A 65 -11.26 6.25 5.55
N ASN A 66 -11.24 5.81 4.28
CA ASN A 66 -11.24 4.39 3.93
C ASN A 66 -9.86 3.73 4.11
N LEU A 67 -8.78 4.53 4.15
CA LEU A 67 -7.42 4.02 4.38
C LEU A 67 -7.34 3.27 5.71
N GLN A 68 -7.95 3.79 6.79
CA GLN A 68 -7.94 3.16 8.12
C GLN A 68 -8.60 1.77 8.13
N LYS A 69 -9.62 1.54 7.29
CA LYS A 69 -10.34 0.26 7.19
C LYS A 69 -9.55 -0.81 6.44
N ILE A 70 -8.71 -0.40 5.49
CA ILE A 70 -7.80 -1.30 4.77
C ILE A 70 -6.74 -1.87 5.71
N VAL A 71 -6.28 -1.07 6.68
CA VAL A 71 -5.22 -1.46 7.62
C VAL A 71 -5.72 -2.35 8.77
N SER A 72 -6.99 -2.24 9.15
CA SER A 72 -7.56 -2.93 10.32
C SER A 72 -8.16 -4.31 10.01
N GLY A 73 -8.23 -4.70 8.74
CA GLY A 73 -8.71 -6.02 8.30
C GLY A 73 -7.61 -7.07 8.05
N ALA A 74 -6.33 -6.73 8.26
CA ALA A 74 -5.18 -7.61 8.01
C ALA A 74 -4.59 -8.25 9.28
N ALA A 75 -5.29 -8.16 10.41
CA ALA A 75 -4.90 -8.74 11.70
C ALA A 75 -5.42 -10.18 11.86
#